data_AF-A0A951KB76-F1
#
_entry.id   AF-A0A951KB76-F1
#
_cell.length_a   1.000
_cell.length_b   1.000
_cell.length_c   1.000
_cell.angle_alpha   90.00
_cell.angle_beta   90.00
_cell.angle_gamma   90.00
#
_symmetry.space_group_name_H-M   'P 1'
#
loop_
_entity.id
_entity.type
_entity.pdbx_description
1 polymer ?
#
loop_
_entity_poly.entity_id
_entity_poly.type
_entity_poly.pdbx_seq_one_letter_code
_entity_poly.pdbx_strand_id
1 'polypeptide(L)'
;MSELLRVTADDTSIVADLDGGPVDVPVRVFNVSSIVDGYRIDAPTAPHWLRVESADVRLLPGTDEVVPVRFVVDADRVPAHNVTVRLRIQSIANRDVARSVHVDVAVPEIAADVALTLEPAMLRGERAISRLTVRNQAGNVPVHVQLRGSDAEGVVRFAFDPQTLSVGPGQLAQARVQVSAPRPRERPVQRQLTVTASDGRREFTTIGTLEQQPPAEREPFNVRPLLRVVLTLLGAFLVFVGTFMPWQGSDSGAGLTLLQTCLRLQEPLTLDCAQLPTVPAAVPSILLSAGLVTVLLAIAAAFGLIGTGALTRFAGAASVVFVLVVLFVLTIAGVPLAPGTGALTVIVGGITATIGGILARP
;
A
#
# COMPACT_ATOMS: atom_id res chain seq x y z
N MET A 1 -24.62 -77.91 -12.34
CA MET A 1 -25.63 -76.83 -12.29
C MET A 1 -25.24 -75.57 -13.06
N SER A 2 -23.98 -75.40 -13.49
CA SER A 2 -23.43 -74.16 -14.08
C SER A 2 -23.41 -74.10 -15.63
N GLU A 3 -24.12 -75.01 -16.31
CA GLU A 3 -23.98 -75.20 -17.77
C GLU A 3 -25.20 -74.74 -18.59
N LEU A 4 -26.25 -74.19 -17.96
CA LEU A 4 -27.50 -73.81 -18.64
C LEU A 4 -27.44 -72.46 -19.38
N LEU A 5 -26.37 -71.68 -19.16
CA LEU A 5 -26.16 -70.35 -19.74
C LEU A 5 -24.67 -70.19 -20.06
N ARG A 6 -24.37 -69.77 -21.29
CA ARG A 6 -23.04 -69.35 -21.73
C ARG A 6 -23.11 -67.90 -22.22
N VAL A 7 -22.13 -67.10 -21.82
CA VAL A 7 -22.05 -65.68 -22.19
C VAL A 7 -20.63 -65.38 -22.64
N THR A 8 -20.49 -64.64 -23.74
CA THR A 8 -19.22 -64.12 -24.23
C THR A 8 -19.37 -62.65 -24.62
N ALA A 9 -18.35 -61.84 -24.39
CA ALA A 9 -18.30 -60.46 -24.86
C ALA A 9 -17.00 -60.29 -25.66
N ASP A 10 -17.11 -59.67 -26.84
CA ASP A 10 -15.98 -59.56 -27.77
C ASP A 10 -15.04 -58.42 -27.34
N ASP A 11 -15.60 -57.29 -26.90
CA ASP A 11 -14.83 -56.13 -26.41
C ASP A 11 -15.14 -55.85 -24.94
N THR A 12 -14.21 -56.23 -24.06
CA THR A 12 -14.36 -56.05 -22.61
C THR A 12 -13.59 -54.84 -22.09
N SER A 13 -13.02 -54.00 -22.97
CA SER A 13 -12.31 -52.79 -22.59
C SER A 13 -12.77 -51.61 -23.46
N ILE A 14 -13.58 -50.73 -22.90
CA ILE A 14 -14.11 -49.55 -23.59
C ILE A 14 -13.55 -48.25 -23.02
N VAL A 15 -13.52 -47.22 -23.87
CA VAL A 15 -13.24 -45.84 -23.44
C VAL A 15 -14.57 -45.12 -23.29
N ALA A 16 -14.82 -44.51 -22.13
CA ALA A 16 -16.03 -43.74 -21.89
C ALA A 16 -16.01 -42.45 -22.72
N ASP A 17 -17.13 -42.15 -23.38
CA ASP A 17 -17.34 -40.86 -24.04
C ASP A 17 -17.82 -39.83 -23.00
N LEU A 18 -16.96 -38.83 -22.75
CA LEU A 18 -17.21 -37.79 -21.76
C LEU A 18 -18.14 -36.68 -22.28
N ASP A 19 -18.44 -36.64 -23.58
CA ASP A 19 -19.40 -35.72 -24.18
C ASP A 19 -20.84 -36.29 -24.14
N GLY A 20 -21.03 -37.46 -23.54
CA GLY A 20 -22.33 -38.11 -23.34
C GLY A 20 -22.77 -39.04 -24.48
N GLY A 21 -21.88 -39.32 -25.44
CA GLY A 21 -22.15 -40.30 -26.49
C GLY A 21 -22.31 -41.73 -25.93
N PRO A 22 -23.26 -42.53 -26.45
CA PRO A 22 -23.39 -43.92 -26.04
C PRO A 22 -22.25 -44.78 -26.61
N VAL A 23 -21.67 -45.63 -25.76
CA VAL A 23 -20.70 -46.65 -26.16
C VAL A 23 -21.35 -48.03 -26.00
N ASP A 24 -21.51 -48.75 -27.10
CA ASP A 24 -22.20 -50.04 -27.12
C ASP A 24 -21.19 -51.21 -27.05
N VAL A 25 -21.39 -52.13 -26.10
CA VAL A 25 -20.63 -53.39 -25.96
C VAL A 25 -21.48 -54.57 -26.41
N PRO A 26 -21.07 -55.34 -27.44
CA PRO A 26 -21.81 -56.52 -27.86
C PRO A 26 -21.62 -57.67 -26.87
N VAL A 27 -22.70 -58.10 -26.23
CA VAL A 27 -22.73 -59.26 -25.34
C VAL A 27 -23.51 -60.39 -26.00
N ARG A 28 -22.84 -61.50 -26.31
CA ARG A 28 -23.46 -62.69 -26.87
C ARG A 28 -23.96 -63.60 -25.75
N VAL A 29 -25.26 -63.89 -25.79
CA VAL A 29 -25.96 -64.73 -24.81
C VAL A 29 -26.40 -66.01 -25.51
N PHE A 30 -25.99 -67.17 -24.99
CA PHE A 30 -26.33 -68.48 -25.54
C PHE A 30 -27.18 -69.27 -24.53
N ASN A 31 -28.39 -69.68 -24.95
CA ASN A 31 -29.28 -70.52 -24.16
C ASN A 31 -28.92 -72.00 -24.33
N VAL A 32 -28.27 -72.59 -23.33
CA VAL A 32 -27.91 -74.01 -23.32
C VAL A 32 -29.04 -74.89 -22.76
N SER A 33 -30.10 -74.29 -22.22
CA SER A 33 -31.22 -75.04 -21.64
C SER A 33 -32.10 -75.67 -22.71
N SER A 34 -32.95 -76.63 -22.29
CA SER A 34 -33.93 -77.29 -23.15
C SER A 34 -35.27 -76.54 -23.24
N ILE A 35 -35.39 -75.36 -22.63
CA ILE A 35 -36.62 -74.56 -22.62
C ILE A 35 -36.39 -73.18 -23.24
N VAL A 36 -37.47 -72.54 -23.68
CA VAL A 36 -37.45 -71.13 -24.05
C VAL A 36 -37.27 -70.31 -22.78
N ASP A 37 -36.32 -69.38 -22.79
CA ASP A 37 -36.03 -68.53 -21.64
C ASP A 37 -35.79 -67.08 -22.06
N GLY A 38 -36.01 -66.16 -21.12
CA GLY A 38 -35.61 -64.77 -21.25
C GLY A 38 -34.38 -64.49 -20.40
N TYR A 39 -33.49 -63.63 -20.88
CA TYR A 39 -32.32 -63.19 -20.13
C TYR A 39 -32.34 -61.68 -19.94
N ARG A 40 -32.13 -61.26 -18.69
CA ARG A 40 -31.97 -59.87 -18.30
C ARG A 40 -30.51 -59.56 -18.05
N ILE A 41 -30.05 -58.40 -18.51
CA ILE A 41 -28.70 -57.91 -18.28
C ILE A 41 -28.77 -56.67 -17.38
N ASP A 42 -28.24 -56.80 -16.16
CA ASP A 42 -28.12 -55.69 -15.21
C ASP A 42 -26.65 -55.35 -14.94
N ALA A 43 -26.35 -54.14 -14.50
CA ALA A 43 -25.01 -53.72 -14.09
C ALA A 43 -24.98 -53.31 -12.61
N PRO A 44 -25.05 -54.26 -11.65
CA PRO A 44 -25.16 -53.95 -10.22
C PRO A 44 -23.95 -53.19 -9.63
N THR A 45 -22.80 -53.19 -10.31
CA THR A 45 -21.59 -52.47 -9.87
C THR A 45 -21.32 -51.22 -10.69
N ALA A 46 -22.27 -50.78 -11.53
CA ALA A 46 -22.11 -49.53 -12.28
C ALA A 46 -22.08 -48.34 -11.29
N PRO A 47 -21.10 -47.43 -11.43
CA PRO A 47 -21.07 -46.22 -10.62
C PRO A 47 -22.21 -45.27 -11.00
N HIS A 48 -22.57 -44.37 -10.08
CA HIS A 48 -23.70 -43.45 -10.25
C HIS A 48 -23.59 -42.51 -11.46
N TRP A 49 -22.37 -42.25 -11.94
CA TRP A 49 -22.10 -41.41 -13.11
C TRP A 49 -22.19 -42.19 -14.44
N LEU A 50 -22.38 -43.51 -14.41
CA LEU A 50 -22.40 -44.37 -15.59
C LEU A 50 -23.73 -45.11 -15.68
N ARG A 51 -24.56 -44.70 -16.64
CA ARG A 51 -25.81 -45.38 -16.94
C ARG A 51 -25.54 -46.54 -17.88
N VAL A 52 -26.02 -47.73 -17.51
CA VAL A 52 -25.90 -48.94 -18.34
C VAL A 52 -27.30 -49.41 -18.72
N GLU A 53 -27.59 -49.44 -20.01
CA GLU A 53 -28.89 -49.79 -20.57
C GLU A 53 -28.76 -51.02 -21.48
N SER A 54 -29.73 -51.91 -21.41
CA SER A 54 -29.80 -53.08 -22.29
C SER A 54 -31.24 -53.56 -22.45
N ALA A 55 -31.51 -54.31 -23.51
CA ALA A 55 -32.80 -54.97 -23.71
C ALA A 55 -32.79 -56.39 -23.14
N ASP A 56 -33.91 -56.82 -22.56
CA ASP A 56 -34.15 -58.23 -22.25
C ASP A 56 -34.25 -59.03 -23.56
N VAL A 57 -33.59 -60.19 -23.62
CA VAL A 57 -33.57 -61.05 -24.81
C VAL A 57 -34.33 -62.35 -24.56
N ARG A 58 -35.03 -62.88 -25.57
CA ARG A 58 -35.71 -64.19 -25.49
C ARG A 58 -35.11 -65.17 -26.47
N LEU A 59 -34.63 -66.30 -25.95
CA LEU A 59 -33.89 -67.28 -26.74
C LEU A 59 -34.57 -68.64 -26.72
N LEU A 60 -34.60 -69.28 -27.89
CA LEU A 60 -34.98 -70.68 -28.03
C LEU A 60 -33.85 -71.58 -27.47
N PRO A 61 -34.16 -72.84 -27.13
CA PRO A 61 -33.14 -73.83 -26.78
C PRO A 61 -32.04 -73.93 -27.85
N GLY A 62 -30.77 -73.85 -27.43
CA GLY A 62 -29.62 -74.02 -28.31
C GLY A 62 -29.33 -72.85 -29.25
N THR A 63 -30.01 -71.71 -29.09
CA THR A 63 -29.77 -70.49 -29.88
C THR A 63 -29.02 -69.42 -29.09
N ASP A 64 -28.39 -68.49 -29.82
CA ASP A 64 -27.78 -67.29 -29.26
C ASP A 64 -28.19 -66.01 -29.98
N GLU A 65 -28.03 -64.90 -29.28
CA GLU A 65 -28.23 -63.55 -29.80
C GLU A 65 -27.18 -62.60 -29.21
N VAL A 66 -26.83 -61.57 -29.97
CA VAL A 66 -25.92 -60.50 -29.54
C VAL A 66 -26.75 -59.32 -29.08
N VAL A 67 -26.67 -59.01 -27.79
CA VAL A 67 -27.37 -57.89 -27.17
C VAL A 67 -26.40 -56.72 -27.03
N PRO A 68 -26.67 -55.55 -27.63
CA PRO A 68 -25.88 -54.35 -27.38
C PRO A 68 -26.17 -53.83 -25.97
N VAL A 69 -25.13 -53.76 -25.13
CA VAL A 69 -25.19 -53.13 -23.82
C VAL A 69 -24.61 -51.74 -23.93
N ARG A 70 -25.45 -50.73 -23.67
CA ARG A 70 -25.13 -49.32 -23.88
C ARG A 70 -24.61 -48.69 -22.60
N PHE A 71 -23.47 -48.03 -22.69
CA PHE A 71 -22.84 -47.27 -21.61
C PHE A 71 -22.92 -45.78 -21.92
N VAL A 72 -23.51 -44.98 -21.02
CA VAL A 72 -23.65 -43.52 -21.18
C VAL A 72 -23.15 -42.84 -19.92
N VAL A 73 -22.24 -41.88 -20.08
CA VAL A 73 -21.79 -41.02 -18.98
C VAL A 73 -22.90 -40.03 -18.64
N ASP A 74 -23.37 -40.06 -17.40
CA ASP A 74 -24.47 -39.27 -16.85
C ASP A 74 -23.97 -38.37 -15.71
N ALA A 75 -22.91 -37.61 -16.00
CA ALA A 75 -22.34 -36.64 -15.07
C ALA A 75 -21.56 -35.58 -15.84
N ASP A 76 -21.61 -34.33 -15.37
CA ASP A 76 -20.88 -33.21 -15.98
C ASP A 76 -19.36 -33.40 -15.94
N ARG A 77 -18.85 -34.08 -14.89
CA ARG A 77 -17.42 -34.32 -14.69
C ARG A 77 -17.16 -35.65 -13.99
N VAL A 78 -16.32 -36.47 -14.60
CA VAL A 78 -15.85 -37.73 -14.03
C VAL A 78 -14.33 -37.71 -13.99
N PRO A 79 -13.70 -37.93 -12.81
CA PRO A 79 -12.25 -38.00 -12.71
C PRO A 79 -11.68 -39.08 -13.63
N ALA A 80 -10.48 -38.90 -14.16
CA ALA A 80 -9.84 -39.97 -14.94
C ALA A 80 -9.47 -41.15 -14.04
N HIS A 81 -9.98 -42.33 -14.37
CA HIS A 81 -9.70 -43.60 -13.72
C HIS A 81 -10.25 -44.75 -14.57
N ASN A 82 -9.82 -45.98 -14.25
CA ASN A 82 -10.42 -47.18 -14.82
C ASN A 82 -11.38 -47.78 -13.80
N VAL A 83 -12.56 -48.19 -14.26
CA VAL A 83 -13.57 -48.88 -13.43
C VAL A 83 -13.98 -50.18 -14.10
N THR A 84 -14.01 -51.27 -13.35
CA THR A 84 -14.53 -52.55 -13.85
C THR A 84 -16.01 -52.66 -13.49
N VAL A 85 -16.86 -52.66 -14.52
CA VAL A 85 -18.30 -52.86 -14.39
C VAL A 85 -18.62 -54.34 -14.59
N ARG A 86 -19.34 -54.92 -13.62
CA ARG A 86 -19.84 -56.29 -13.71
C ARG A 86 -21.22 -56.28 -14.32
N LEU A 87 -21.34 -56.82 -15.53
CA LEU A 87 -22.60 -57.15 -16.15
C LEU A 87 -23.08 -58.50 -15.61
N ARG A 88 -24.31 -58.56 -15.11
CA ARG A 88 -24.97 -59.78 -14.62
C ARG A 88 -26.06 -60.15 -15.61
N ILE A 89 -25.87 -61.27 -16.30
CA ILE A 89 -26.83 -61.89 -17.21
C ILE A 89 -27.57 -62.96 -16.42
N GLN A 90 -28.86 -62.79 -16.20
CA GLN A 90 -29.68 -63.66 -15.35
C GLN A 90 -30.88 -64.19 -16.12
N SER A 91 -31.15 -65.49 -15.97
CA SER A 91 -32.38 -66.11 -16.48
C SER A 91 -33.60 -65.55 -15.76
N ILE A 92 -34.66 -65.28 -16.53
CA ILE A 92 -35.95 -64.84 -16.01
C ILE A 92 -36.75 -66.04 -15.49
N ALA A 93 -36.68 -67.19 -16.17
CA ALA A 93 -37.36 -68.41 -15.74
C ALA A 93 -36.76 -69.04 -14.47
N ASN A 94 -35.44 -68.93 -14.28
CA ASN A 94 -34.73 -69.44 -13.11
C ASN A 94 -33.66 -68.45 -12.62
N ARG A 95 -33.98 -67.69 -11.57
CA ARG A 95 -33.10 -66.65 -11.01
C ARG A 95 -31.79 -67.19 -10.42
N ASP A 96 -31.68 -68.48 -10.14
CA ASP A 96 -30.41 -69.07 -9.65
C ASP A 96 -29.38 -69.26 -10.78
N VAL A 97 -29.82 -69.17 -12.05
CA VAL A 97 -28.95 -69.23 -13.23
C VAL A 97 -28.53 -67.82 -13.62
N ALA A 98 -27.33 -67.43 -13.21
CA ALA A 98 -26.71 -66.17 -13.61
C ALA A 98 -25.24 -66.36 -14.01
N ARG A 99 -24.79 -65.53 -14.96
CA ARG A 99 -23.39 -65.39 -15.35
C ARG A 99 -22.98 -63.93 -15.31
N SER A 100 -21.70 -63.70 -15.09
CA SER A 100 -21.14 -62.35 -15.05
C SER A 100 -20.04 -62.18 -16.08
N VAL A 101 -20.06 -61.01 -16.73
CA VAL A 101 -18.99 -60.51 -17.60
C VAL A 101 -18.46 -59.25 -16.96
N HIS A 102 -17.15 -59.06 -17.01
CA HIS A 102 -16.49 -57.85 -16.55
C HIS A 102 -16.15 -56.99 -17.77
N VAL A 103 -16.52 -55.72 -17.71
CA VAL A 103 -16.20 -54.72 -18.72
C VAL A 103 -15.38 -53.64 -18.04
N ASP A 104 -14.16 -53.46 -18.48
CA ASP A 104 -13.28 -52.39 -18.05
C ASP A 104 -13.64 -51.11 -18.82
N VAL A 105 -14.03 -50.08 -18.08
CA VAL A 105 -14.39 -48.77 -18.61
C VAL A 105 -13.29 -47.79 -18.24
N ALA A 106 -12.54 -47.33 -19.23
CA ALA A 106 -11.49 -46.35 -19.08
C ALA A 106 -12.08 -44.94 -19.23
N VAL A 107 -11.98 -44.12 -18.18
CA VAL A 107 -12.29 -42.69 -18.26
C VAL A 107 -11.02 -41.96 -18.72
N PRO A 108 -10.98 -41.39 -19.93
CA PRO A 108 -9.77 -40.82 -20.49
C PRO A 108 -9.32 -39.57 -19.70
N GLU A 109 -8.02 -39.31 -19.70
CA GLU A 109 -7.46 -38.09 -19.10
C GLU A 109 -7.72 -36.88 -20.00
N ILE A 110 -8.38 -35.87 -19.44
CA ILE A 110 -8.49 -34.54 -20.03
C ILE A 110 -7.41 -33.66 -19.40
N ALA A 111 -6.51 -33.17 -20.25
CA ALA A 111 -5.43 -32.30 -19.84
C ALA A 111 -5.98 -31.09 -19.07
N ALA A 112 -5.40 -30.82 -17.90
CA ALA A 112 -5.84 -29.69 -17.09
C ALA A 112 -5.56 -28.34 -17.75
N ASP A 113 -6.60 -27.52 -17.85
CA ASP A 113 -6.49 -26.11 -18.18
C ASP A 113 -6.51 -25.30 -16.87
N VAL A 114 -5.35 -24.76 -16.49
CA VAL A 114 -5.15 -24.09 -15.20
C VAL A 114 -5.16 -22.59 -15.39
N ALA A 115 -6.16 -21.94 -14.79
CA ALA A 115 -6.26 -20.49 -14.74
C ALA A 115 -5.64 -19.94 -13.45
N LEU A 116 -4.86 -18.87 -13.58
CA LEU A 116 -4.22 -18.17 -12.48
C LEU A 116 -4.76 -16.74 -12.35
N THR A 117 -5.11 -16.35 -11.13
CA THR A 117 -5.61 -15.00 -10.83
C THR A 117 -4.92 -14.44 -9.60
N LEU A 118 -4.39 -13.23 -9.71
CA LEU A 118 -3.67 -12.54 -8.63
C LEU A 118 -4.51 -11.37 -8.11
N GLU A 119 -4.83 -11.37 -6.82
CA GLU A 119 -5.71 -10.37 -6.19
C GLU A 119 -5.14 -9.84 -4.86
N PRO A 120 -4.79 -8.54 -4.78
CA PRO A 120 -4.73 -7.57 -5.87
C PRO A 120 -3.58 -7.84 -6.84
N ALA A 121 -3.77 -7.50 -8.12
CA ALA A 121 -2.72 -7.56 -9.15
C ALA A 121 -1.77 -6.36 -9.09
N MET A 122 -2.22 -5.22 -8.57
CA MET A 122 -1.43 -4.00 -8.37
C MET A 122 -1.06 -3.85 -6.89
N LEU A 123 0.23 -3.94 -6.59
CA LEU A 123 0.80 -3.90 -5.25
C LEU A 123 1.59 -2.61 -5.04
N ARG A 124 1.65 -2.13 -3.79
CA ARG A 124 2.33 -0.87 -3.45
C ARG A 124 3.26 -1.03 -2.27
N GLY A 125 4.42 -0.38 -2.36
CA GLY A 125 5.38 -0.25 -1.27
C GLY A 125 6.53 -1.25 -1.32
N GLU A 126 7.27 -1.35 -0.21
CA GLU A 126 8.45 -2.22 -0.10
C GLU A 126 8.09 -3.68 0.12
N ARG A 127 7.01 -3.92 0.87
CA ARG A 127 6.44 -5.24 1.14
C ARG A 127 4.96 -5.17 0.87
N ALA A 128 4.45 -6.12 0.10
CA ALA A 128 3.04 -6.21 -0.21
C ALA A 128 2.59 -7.66 -0.23
N ILE A 129 1.29 -7.87 -0.05
CA ILE A 129 0.68 -9.19 -0.02
C ILE A 129 -0.41 -9.25 -1.08
N SER A 130 -0.43 -10.34 -1.82
CA SER A 130 -1.49 -10.70 -2.76
C SER A 130 -1.99 -12.12 -2.49
N ARG A 131 -3.13 -12.46 -3.06
CA ARG A 131 -3.68 -13.81 -3.07
C ARG A 131 -3.61 -14.36 -4.48
N LEU A 132 -2.94 -15.49 -4.65
CA LEU A 132 -2.97 -16.25 -5.89
C LEU A 132 -4.09 -17.29 -5.80
N THR A 133 -5.01 -17.26 -6.76
CA THR A 133 -6.00 -18.32 -6.97
C THR A 133 -5.59 -19.15 -8.17
N VAL A 134 -5.55 -20.47 -7.99
CA VAL A 134 -5.27 -21.46 -9.02
C VAL A 134 -6.53 -22.29 -9.24
N ARG A 135 -7.05 -22.35 -10.46
CA ARG A 135 -8.29 -23.07 -10.80
C ARG A 135 -8.05 -24.07 -11.91
N ASN A 136 -8.44 -25.33 -11.70
CA ASN A 136 -8.44 -26.37 -12.73
C ASN A 136 -9.78 -26.34 -13.47
N GLN A 137 -9.87 -25.61 -14.58
CA GLN A 137 -11.13 -25.28 -15.24
C GLN A 137 -11.73 -26.46 -16.00
N ALA A 138 -10.93 -27.13 -16.83
CA ALA A 138 -11.42 -28.17 -17.75
C ALA A 138 -10.82 -29.57 -17.47
N GLY A 139 -9.79 -29.69 -16.62
CA GLY A 139 -9.16 -30.97 -16.35
C GLY A 139 -10.01 -31.88 -15.47
N ASN A 140 -9.98 -33.18 -15.80
CA ASN A 140 -10.56 -34.23 -14.97
C ASN A 140 -9.54 -35.00 -14.11
N VAL A 141 -8.28 -34.54 -14.10
CA VAL A 141 -7.22 -35.03 -13.22
C VAL A 141 -6.83 -33.97 -12.19
N PRO A 142 -6.49 -34.35 -10.94
CA PRO A 142 -5.88 -33.43 -9.99
C PRO A 142 -4.55 -32.88 -10.54
N VAL A 143 -4.29 -31.60 -10.29
CA VAL A 143 -3.02 -30.95 -10.67
C VAL A 143 -2.27 -30.54 -9.42
N HIS A 144 -1.00 -30.93 -9.35
CA HIS A 144 -0.07 -30.47 -8.33
C HIS A 144 0.84 -29.42 -8.94
N VAL A 145 0.74 -28.17 -8.46
CA VAL A 145 1.57 -27.07 -8.95
C VAL A 145 2.55 -26.58 -7.89
N GLN A 146 3.78 -26.29 -8.32
CA GLN A 146 4.76 -25.54 -7.55
C GLN A 146 4.73 -24.08 -7.98
N LEU A 147 4.67 -23.18 -7.01
CA LEU A 147 4.59 -21.74 -7.23
C LEU A 147 5.98 -21.11 -7.20
N ARG A 148 6.22 -20.23 -8.18
CA ARG A 148 7.45 -19.43 -8.31
C ARG A 148 7.08 -18.02 -8.73
N GLY A 149 7.93 -17.07 -8.37
CA GLY A 149 7.79 -15.67 -8.78
C GLY A 149 9.10 -15.18 -9.39
N SER A 150 9.00 -14.31 -10.37
CA SER A 150 10.12 -13.66 -11.04
C SER A 150 9.77 -12.23 -11.40
N ASP A 151 10.78 -11.40 -11.57
CA ASP A 151 10.67 -10.06 -12.15
C ASP A 151 11.80 -9.87 -13.17
N ALA A 152 11.62 -8.98 -14.13
CA ALA A 152 12.58 -8.76 -15.21
C ALA A 152 13.96 -8.31 -14.72
N GLU A 153 14.03 -7.65 -13.56
CA GLU A 153 15.28 -7.14 -13.00
C GLU A 153 15.90 -8.10 -11.94
N GLY A 154 15.19 -9.16 -11.55
CA GLY A 154 15.65 -10.13 -10.54
C GLY A 154 15.83 -9.54 -9.14
N VAL A 155 15.13 -8.43 -8.83
CA VAL A 155 15.29 -7.68 -7.57
C VAL A 155 14.18 -8.04 -6.56
N VAL A 156 13.04 -8.53 -7.03
CA VAL A 156 11.87 -8.81 -6.18
C VAL A 156 12.01 -10.20 -5.56
N ARG A 157 11.82 -10.28 -4.24
CA ARG A 157 11.73 -11.55 -3.51
C ARG A 157 10.27 -11.94 -3.36
N PHE A 158 9.98 -13.21 -3.66
CA PHE A 158 8.66 -13.80 -3.56
C PHE A 158 8.66 -14.88 -2.47
N ALA A 159 7.63 -14.89 -1.63
CA ALA A 159 7.35 -15.97 -0.70
C ALA A 159 5.90 -16.42 -0.86
N PHE A 160 5.69 -17.74 -0.93
CA PHE A 160 4.39 -18.35 -1.15
C PHE A 160 4.00 -19.21 0.05
N ASP A 161 2.76 -19.10 0.49
CA ASP A 161 2.22 -19.85 1.61
C ASP A 161 0.82 -20.40 1.27
N PRO A 162 0.69 -21.71 0.96
CA PRO A 162 1.77 -22.69 0.75
C PRO A 162 2.48 -22.50 -0.61
N GLN A 163 3.69 -23.07 -0.76
CA GLN A 163 4.45 -23.01 -2.02
C GLN A 163 3.96 -24.03 -3.07
N THR A 164 3.32 -25.11 -2.63
CA THR A 164 2.75 -26.14 -3.51
C THR A 164 1.25 -26.24 -3.28
N LEU A 165 0.48 -26.35 -4.36
CA LEU A 165 -0.97 -26.48 -4.31
C LEU A 165 -1.41 -27.76 -5.04
N SER A 166 -2.43 -28.42 -4.49
CA SER A 166 -3.13 -29.53 -5.12
C SER A 166 -4.53 -29.07 -5.50
N VAL A 167 -4.86 -29.07 -6.78
CA VAL A 167 -6.15 -28.60 -7.30
C VAL A 167 -6.88 -29.75 -7.96
N GLY A 168 -7.97 -30.19 -7.33
CA GLY A 168 -8.81 -31.25 -7.89
C GLY A 168 -9.54 -30.83 -9.18
N PRO A 169 -10.15 -31.77 -9.90
CA PRO A 169 -10.96 -31.49 -11.08
C PRO A 169 -12.05 -30.45 -10.82
N GLY A 170 -12.09 -29.35 -11.58
CA GLY A 170 -13.06 -28.27 -11.41
C GLY A 170 -12.92 -27.44 -10.13
N GLN A 171 -11.94 -27.74 -9.29
CA GLN A 171 -11.72 -27.06 -8.03
C GLN A 171 -10.79 -25.85 -8.18
N LEU A 172 -10.70 -25.07 -7.11
CA LEU A 172 -9.72 -24.01 -6.95
C LEU A 172 -8.96 -24.19 -5.64
N ALA A 173 -7.71 -23.74 -5.63
CA ALA A 173 -6.90 -23.60 -4.43
C ALA A 173 -6.25 -22.22 -4.40
N GLN A 174 -5.83 -21.79 -3.21
CA GLN A 174 -5.27 -20.46 -3.00
C GLN A 174 -3.97 -20.50 -2.23
N ALA A 175 -3.07 -19.58 -2.56
CA ALA A 175 -1.85 -19.32 -1.81
C ALA A 175 -1.71 -17.83 -1.54
N ARG A 176 -1.14 -17.49 -0.38
CA ARG A 176 -0.70 -16.13 -0.09
C ARG A 176 0.62 -15.89 -0.80
N VAL A 177 0.73 -14.77 -1.51
CA VAL A 177 1.95 -14.30 -2.17
C VAL A 177 2.44 -13.07 -1.43
N GLN A 178 3.61 -13.16 -0.81
CA GLN A 178 4.30 -11.99 -0.25
C GLN A 178 5.39 -11.57 -1.23
N VAL A 179 5.40 -10.30 -1.59
CA VAL A 179 6.45 -9.71 -2.41
C VAL A 179 7.21 -8.68 -1.60
N SER A 180 8.53 -8.65 -1.79
CA SER A 180 9.36 -7.62 -1.17
C SER A 180 10.47 -7.19 -2.12
N ALA A 181 10.71 -5.89 -2.20
CA ALA A 181 11.77 -5.31 -3.01
C ALA A 181 12.39 -4.10 -2.31
N PRO A 182 13.70 -3.84 -2.47
CA PRO A 182 14.33 -2.62 -1.98
C PRO A 182 13.60 -1.38 -2.49
N ARG A 183 13.49 -0.33 -1.66
CA ARG A 183 12.86 0.93 -2.09
C ARG A 183 13.72 1.65 -3.12
N PRO A 184 13.12 2.28 -4.14
CA PRO A 184 13.86 3.14 -5.06
C PRO A 184 14.33 4.40 -4.34
N ARG A 185 15.46 4.98 -4.76
CA ARG A 185 16.05 6.16 -4.12
C ARG A 185 15.59 7.48 -4.73
N GLU A 186 15.53 7.54 -6.05
CA GLU A 186 15.39 8.82 -6.76
C GLU A 186 14.01 9.01 -7.37
N ARG A 187 13.47 7.97 -8.01
CA ARG A 187 12.24 8.07 -8.82
C ARG A 187 11.29 6.93 -8.49
N PRO A 188 9.98 7.11 -8.69
CA PRO A 188 9.04 6.01 -8.65
C PRO A 188 9.44 4.92 -9.64
N VAL A 189 9.32 3.66 -9.22
CA VAL A 189 9.60 2.49 -10.06
C VAL A 189 8.38 1.58 -10.07
N GLN A 190 8.06 1.08 -11.26
CA GLN A 190 7.02 0.07 -11.47
C GLN A 190 7.70 -1.22 -11.94
N ARG A 191 7.54 -2.29 -11.16
CA ARG A 191 8.13 -3.60 -11.47
C ARG A 191 7.04 -4.56 -11.90
N GLN A 192 7.19 -5.18 -13.07
CA GLN A 192 6.30 -6.25 -13.50
C GLN A 192 6.67 -7.54 -12.77
N LEU A 193 5.66 -8.18 -12.20
CA LEU A 193 5.78 -9.43 -11.46
C LEU A 193 5.21 -10.54 -12.32
N THR A 194 5.96 -11.63 -12.53
CA THR A 194 5.47 -12.84 -13.18
C THR A 194 5.39 -13.94 -12.14
N VAL A 195 4.17 -14.41 -11.85
CA VAL A 195 3.92 -15.55 -10.97
C VAL A 195 3.63 -16.76 -11.83
N THR A 196 4.44 -17.81 -11.66
CA THR A 196 4.37 -19.05 -12.42
C THR A 196 3.92 -20.18 -11.52
N ALA A 197 2.94 -20.96 -11.98
CA ALA A 197 2.57 -22.25 -11.41
C ALA A 197 3.03 -23.35 -12.39
N SER A 198 3.86 -24.28 -11.94
CA SER A 198 4.38 -25.36 -12.77
C SER A 198 3.97 -26.72 -12.22
N ASP A 199 3.45 -27.61 -13.07
CA ASP A 199 3.21 -29.02 -12.73
C ASP A 199 4.41 -29.94 -13.08
N GLY A 200 5.55 -29.34 -13.45
CA GLY A 200 6.75 -30.03 -13.91
C GLY A 200 6.78 -30.35 -15.41
N ARG A 201 5.63 -30.28 -16.09
CA ARG A 201 5.51 -30.49 -17.55
C ARG A 201 5.02 -29.25 -18.27
N ARG A 202 4.15 -28.49 -17.62
CA ARG A 202 3.48 -27.28 -18.11
C ARG A 202 3.70 -26.16 -17.11
N GLU A 203 3.71 -24.95 -17.65
CA GLU A 203 3.81 -23.73 -16.88
C GLU A 203 2.62 -22.83 -17.19
N PHE A 204 2.01 -22.31 -16.14
CA PHE A 204 0.93 -21.35 -16.20
C PHE A 204 1.42 -20.06 -15.56
N THR A 205 1.16 -18.91 -16.18
CA THR A 205 1.69 -17.63 -15.70
C THR A 205 0.59 -16.60 -15.52
N THR A 206 0.70 -15.76 -14.50
CA THR A 206 -0.09 -14.55 -14.31
C THR A 206 0.81 -13.37 -13.98
N ILE A 207 0.33 -12.17 -14.30
CA ILE A 207 1.10 -10.93 -14.19
C ILE A 207 0.53 -10.07 -13.07
N GLY A 208 1.42 -9.56 -12.23
CA GLY A 208 1.15 -8.50 -11.27
C GLY A 208 2.08 -7.31 -11.49
N THR A 209 1.88 -6.26 -10.73
CA THR A 209 2.69 -5.04 -10.75
C THR A 209 3.00 -4.61 -9.33
N LEU A 210 4.24 -4.21 -9.06
CA LEU A 210 4.65 -3.56 -7.82
C LEU A 210 5.04 -2.11 -8.10
N GLU A 211 4.28 -1.17 -7.55
CA GLU A 211 4.58 0.26 -7.56
C GLU A 211 5.34 0.65 -6.28
N GLN A 212 6.48 1.31 -6.46
CA GLN A 212 7.30 1.80 -5.35
C GLN A 212 7.54 3.29 -5.52
N GLN A 213 7.34 4.04 -4.45
CA GLN A 213 7.71 5.45 -4.38
C GLN A 213 9.05 5.60 -3.63
N PRO A 214 9.88 6.58 -4.02
CA PRO A 214 11.04 6.93 -3.22
C PRO A 214 10.59 7.44 -1.84
N PRO A 215 11.45 7.38 -0.82
CA PRO A 215 11.18 8.06 0.43
C PRO A 215 10.82 9.52 0.13
N ALA A 216 9.75 10.04 0.75
CA ALA A 216 9.55 11.48 0.76
C ALA A 216 10.82 12.11 1.34
N GLU A 217 11.52 12.92 0.56
CA GLU A 217 12.58 13.77 1.08
C GLU A 217 11.95 14.59 2.21
N ARG A 218 12.31 14.26 3.45
CA ARG A 218 12.01 15.15 4.56
C ARG A 218 12.89 16.36 4.34
N GLU A 219 12.35 17.36 3.67
CA GLU A 219 12.87 18.73 3.68
C GLU A 219 13.28 19.04 5.13
N PRO A 220 14.57 19.25 5.43
CA PRO A 220 14.99 19.56 6.79
C PRO A 220 14.22 20.80 7.24
N PHE A 221 13.62 20.72 8.43
CA PHE A 221 12.84 21.82 9.02
C PHE A 221 13.64 23.13 8.89
N ASN A 222 13.27 23.99 7.94
CA ASN A 222 14.00 25.22 7.71
C ASN A 222 13.63 26.19 8.83
N VAL A 223 14.42 26.20 9.91
CA VAL A 223 14.21 27.07 11.07
C VAL A 223 14.59 28.52 10.80
N ARG A 224 15.25 28.82 9.68
CA ARG A 224 15.68 30.18 9.30
C ARG A 224 14.52 31.19 9.22
N PRO A 225 13.38 30.92 8.53
CA PRO A 225 12.24 31.83 8.49
C PRO A 225 11.64 32.08 9.87
N LEU A 226 11.53 31.04 10.71
CA LEU A 226 11.01 31.17 12.07
C LEU A 226 11.94 32.03 12.93
N LEU A 227 13.25 31.75 12.91
CA LEU A 227 14.26 32.47 13.68
C LEU A 227 14.32 33.95 13.26
N ARG A 228 14.18 34.26 11.97
CA ARG A 228 14.07 35.62 11.45
C ARG A 228 12.90 36.38 12.09
N VAL A 229 11.70 35.80 12.07
CA VAL A 229 10.49 36.42 12.62
C VAL A 229 10.66 36.67 14.12
N VAL A 230 11.09 35.65 14.86
CA VAL A 230 11.25 35.70 16.32
C VAL A 230 12.27 36.77 16.72
N LEU A 231 13.47 36.77 16.12
CA LEU A 231 14.51 37.74 16.47
C LEU A 231 14.14 39.19 16.08
N THR A 232 13.45 39.37 14.96
CA THR A 232 13.02 40.70 14.51
C THR A 232 11.97 41.29 15.45
N LEU A 233 10.95 40.51 15.82
CA LEU A 233 9.90 40.96 16.72
C LEU A 233 10.41 41.14 18.15
N LEU A 234 11.23 40.22 18.66
CA LEU A 234 11.84 40.33 19.97
C LEU A 234 12.75 41.57 20.06
N GLY A 235 13.58 41.80 19.04
CA GLY A 235 14.45 42.97 18.99
C GLY A 235 13.67 44.29 18.95
N ALA A 236 12.66 44.40 18.07
CA ALA A 236 11.80 45.58 18.00
C ALA A 236 11.03 45.82 19.32
N PHE A 237 10.53 44.76 19.94
CA PHE A 237 9.85 44.83 21.23
C PHE A 237 10.78 45.31 22.35
N LEU A 238 12.02 44.81 22.42
CA LEU A 238 13.01 45.27 23.40
C LEU A 238 13.38 46.74 23.21
N VAL A 239 13.55 47.21 21.96
CA VAL A 239 13.76 48.64 21.67
C VAL A 239 12.56 49.48 22.14
N PHE A 240 11.35 49.00 21.87
CA PHE A 240 10.13 49.67 22.30
C PHE A 240 10.03 49.75 23.82
N VAL A 241 10.18 48.62 24.53
CA VAL A 241 10.11 48.55 26.00
C VAL A 241 11.21 49.38 26.65
N GLY A 242 12.45 49.30 26.15
CA GLY A 242 13.59 50.06 26.67
C GLY A 242 13.42 51.58 26.54
N THR A 243 12.54 52.05 25.66
CA THR A 243 12.18 53.46 25.54
C THR A 243 11.44 53.99 26.79
N PHE A 244 10.65 53.14 27.44
CA PHE A 244 9.87 53.52 28.62
C PHE A 244 10.62 53.30 29.95
N MET A 245 11.87 52.84 29.87
CA MET A 245 12.72 52.58 31.02
C MET A 245 13.70 53.73 31.28
N PRO A 246 14.40 53.75 32.43
CA PRO A 246 15.41 54.77 32.76
C PRO A 246 16.62 54.66 31.85
N TRP A 247 17.07 55.78 31.27
CA TRP A 247 18.25 55.80 30.38
C TRP A 247 19.54 56.22 31.10
N GLN A 248 19.44 56.83 32.28
CA GLN A 248 20.55 57.31 33.09
C GLN A 248 20.28 57.04 34.56
N GLY A 249 21.28 56.53 35.29
CA GLY A 249 21.23 56.37 36.75
C GLY A 249 20.00 55.62 37.28
N SER A 250 19.51 56.03 38.47
CA SER A 250 18.32 55.50 39.13
C SER A 250 17.08 56.37 38.91
N ASP A 251 17.04 57.14 37.83
CA ASP A 251 15.96 58.09 37.59
C ASP A 251 14.63 57.37 37.35
N SER A 252 13.55 57.89 37.93
CA SER A 252 12.19 57.43 37.66
C SER A 252 11.67 58.12 36.41
N GLY A 253 11.67 57.47 35.25
CA GLY A 253 11.05 58.03 34.04
C GLY A 253 11.37 57.33 32.73
N ALA A 254 10.50 57.56 31.74
CA ALA A 254 10.60 57.06 30.37
C ALA A 254 11.48 57.99 29.51
N GLY A 255 12.73 57.59 29.27
CA GLY A 255 13.65 58.29 28.37
C GLY A 255 14.11 59.68 28.84
N LEU A 256 15.05 60.26 28.08
CA LEU A 256 15.54 61.61 28.31
C LEU A 256 14.66 62.61 27.55
N THR A 257 13.90 63.42 28.28
CA THR A 257 13.12 64.52 27.70
C THR A 257 14.04 65.67 27.26
N LEU A 258 13.59 66.51 26.32
CA LEU A 258 14.36 67.69 25.86
C LEU A 258 14.74 68.61 27.02
N LEU A 259 13.82 68.85 27.96
CA LEU A 259 14.09 69.69 29.13
C LEU A 259 15.13 69.06 30.07
N GLN A 260 15.00 67.77 30.40
CA GLN A 260 16.00 67.05 31.22
C GLN A 260 17.37 67.02 30.54
N THR A 261 17.40 66.87 29.22
CA THR A 261 18.64 66.89 28.44
C THR A 261 19.27 68.27 28.49
N CYS A 262 18.49 69.33 28.30
CA CYS A 262 18.99 70.70 28.40
C CYS A 262 19.54 70.99 29.80
N LEU A 263 18.79 70.67 30.86
CA LEU A 263 19.22 70.93 32.24
C LEU A 263 20.53 70.22 32.58
N ARG A 264 20.76 69.01 32.06
CA ARG A 264 22.04 68.30 32.23
C ARG A 264 23.19 68.93 31.45
N LEU A 265 22.88 69.57 30.33
CA LEU A 265 23.84 70.23 29.46
C LEU A 265 24.00 71.73 29.78
N GLN A 266 23.19 72.29 30.68
CA GLN A 266 23.15 73.71 31.01
C GLN A 266 24.47 74.22 31.54
N GLU A 267 24.98 73.61 32.60
CA GLU A 267 26.30 73.92 33.19
C GLU A 267 27.45 73.69 32.20
N PRO A 268 27.59 72.50 31.56
CA PRO A 268 28.77 72.22 30.73
C PRO A 268 28.79 72.96 29.39
N LEU A 269 27.64 73.31 28.81
CA LEU A 269 27.55 73.97 27.50
C LEU A 269 27.00 75.41 27.59
N THR A 270 26.86 75.96 28.80
CA THR A 270 26.31 77.31 29.04
C THR A 270 24.97 77.56 28.32
N LEU A 271 24.07 76.57 28.36
CA LEU A 271 22.77 76.66 27.68
C LEU A 271 21.77 77.42 28.55
N ASP A 272 21.03 78.35 27.95
CA ASP A 272 19.88 78.98 28.61
C ASP A 272 18.61 78.13 28.40
N CYS A 273 18.40 77.16 29.28
CA CYS A 273 17.24 76.28 29.22
C CYS A 273 15.93 76.99 29.59
N ALA A 274 15.96 78.22 30.12
CA ALA A 274 14.77 79.00 30.40
C ALA A 274 14.12 79.54 29.12
N GLN A 275 14.86 79.61 28.01
CA GLN A 275 14.33 79.99 26.69
C GLN A 275 13.68 78.82 25.92
N LEU A 276 13.70 77.60 26.47
CA LEU A 276 12.97 76.50 25.85
C LEU A 276 11.47 76.80 25.88
N PRO A 277 10.77 76.69 24.73
CA PRO A 277 9.34 76.94 24.69
C PRO A 277 8.63 76.00 25.67
N THR A 278 7.84 76.57 26.58
CA THR A 278 6.99 75.79 27.49
C THR A 278 5.95 75.05 26.66
N VAL A 279 6.10 73.73 26.59
CA VAL A 279 5.17 72.90 25.85
C VAL A 279 3.86 72.81 26.64
N PRO A 280 2.69 72.94 25.99
CA PRO A 280 1.40 72.80 26.67
C PRO A 280 1.32 71.47 27.42
N ALA A 281 0.75 71.48 28.63
CA ALA A 281 0.60 70.29 29.47
C ALA A 281 -0.17 69.13 28.80
N ALA A 282 -0.86 69.40 27.69
CA ALA A 282 -1.55 68.41 26.88
C ALA A 282 -0.63 67.56 25.97
N VAL A 283 0.64 67.92 25.80
CA VAL A 283 1.58 67.13 24.98
C VAL A 283 2.32 66.12 25.88
N PRO A 284 2.19 64.81 25.61
CA PRO A 284 2.95 63.80 26.34
C PRO A 284 4.46 64.04 26.21
N SER A 285 5.16 64.03 27.35
CA SER A 285 6.62 64.26 27.43
C SER A 285 7.44 63.31 26.54
N ILE A 286 6.89 62.14 26.22
CA ILE A 286 7.52 61.16 25.32
C ILE A 286 7.67 61.66 23.89
N LEU A 287 6.76 62.52 23.39
CA LEU A 287 6.82 63.09 22.03
C LEU A 287 7.99 64.07 21.85
N LEU A 288 8.57 64.52 22.96
CA LEU A 288 9.68 65.47 23.02
C LEU A 288 10.87 64.84 23.76
N SER A 289 11.06 63.54 23.55
CA SER A 289 12.13 62.77 24.17
C SER A 289 12.97 62.06 23.12
N ALA A 290 14.21 61.73 23.49
CA ALA A 290 15.03 60.80 22.72
C ALA A 290 14.33 59.45 22.51
N GLY A 291 13.35 59.12 23.37
CA GLY A 291 12.52 57.94 23.26
C GLY A 291 11.62 57.90 22.02
N LEU A 292 11.11 59.04 21.53
CA LEU A 292 10.28 59.03 20.31
C LEU A 292 11.06 58.48 19.11
N VAL A 293 12.34 58.84 19.00
CA VAL A 293 13.23 58.36 17.92
C VAL A 293 13.38 56.83 18.01
N THR A 294 13.57 56.27 19.20
CA THR A 294 13.68 54.82 19.38
C THR A 294 12.36 54.09 19.15
N VAL A 295 11.21 54.67 19.49
CA VAL A 295 9.89 54.11 19.12
C VAL A 295 9.75 54.03 17.60
N LEU A 296 10.07 55.10 16.88
CA LEU A 296 9.97 55.12 15.42
C LEU A 296 10.91 54.09 14.77
N LEU A 297 12.12 53.93 15.32
CA LEU A 297 13.07 52.92 14.86
C LEU A 297 12.60 51.49 15.19
N ALA A 298 11.97 51.25 16.36
CA ALA A 298 11.37 49.96 16.68
C ALA A 298 10.25 49.58 15.70
N ILE A 299 9.38 50.54 15.39
CA ILE A 299 8.30 50.38 14.41
C ILE A 299 8.88 50.07 13.03
N ALA A 300 9.85 50.86 12.57
CA ALA A 300 10.53 50.63 11.29
C ALA A 300 11.20 49.24 11.24
N ALA A 301 11.80 48.79 12.35
CA ALA A 301 12.40 47.47 12.45
C ALA A 301 11.38 46.33 12.30
N ALA A 302 10.20 46.47 12.93
CA ALA A 302 9.10 45.52 12.81
C ALA A 302 8.48 45.50 11.40
N PHE A 303 8.24 46.67 10.78
CA PHE A 303 7.76 46.76 9.40
C PHE A 303 8.75 46.18 8.38
N GLY A 304 10.05 46.19 8.69
CA GLY A 304 11.08 45.56 7.86
C GLY A 304 10.93 44.04 7.70
N LEU A 305 10.04 43.39 8.47
CA LEU A 305 9.70 41.98 8.31
C LEU A 305 9.05 41.67 6.96
N ILE A 306 8.31 42.63 6.38
CA ILE A 306 7.61 42.49 5.08
C ILE A 306 8.59 42.49 3.89
N GLY A 307 9.80 43.04 4.07
CA GLY A 307 10.77 43.22 2.99
C GLY A 307 12.00 42.30 3.04
N THR A 308 13.11 42.75 2.46
CA THR A 308 14.41 42.05 2.39
C THR A 308 15.22 42.11 3.71
N GLY A 309 14.59 42.55 4.80
CA GLY A 309 15.23 42.79 6.10
C GLY A 309 16.26 43.93 6.12
N ALA A 310 16.44 44.67 5.01
CA ALA A 310 17.32 45.84 4.96
C ALA A 310 16.86 46.95 5.93
N LEU A 311 15.55 47.20 5.98
CA LEU A 311 14.96 48.18 6.89
C LEU A 311 15.15 47.76 8.36
N THR A 312 14.96 46.47 8.68
CA THR A 312 15.21 45.93 10.03
C THR A 312 16.67 46.08 10.44
N ARG A 313 17.62 45.79 9.54
CA ARG A 313 19.05 45.97 9.80
C ARG A 313 19.41 47.42 10.06
N PHE A 314 18.93 48.31 9.21
CA PHE A 314 19.18 49.74 9.33
C PHE A 314 18.58 50.31 10.61
N ALA A 315 17.31 50.02 10.88
CA ALA A 315 16.61 50.54 12.05
C ALA A 315 17.18 49.98 13.37
N GLY A 316 17.54 48.69 13.41
CA GLY A 316 18.22 48.08 14.55
C GLY A 316 19.58 48.71 14.82
N ALA A 317 20.42 48.86 13.78
CA ALA A 317 21.74 49.48 13.91
C ALA A 317 21.64 50.97 14.27
N ALA A 318 20.71 51.70 13.65
CA ALA A 318 20.44 53.10 13.95
C ALA A 318 19.98 53.29 15.39
N SER A 319 19.20 52.36 15.96
CA SER A 319 18.78 52.41 17.37
C SER A 319 19.98 52.31 18.30
N VAL A 320 20.91 51.38 18.03
CA VAL A 320 22.15 51.21 18.80
C VAL A 320 23.02 52.47 18.69
N VAL A 321 23.28 52.93 17.47
CA VAL A 321 24.12 54.11 17.22
C VAL A 321 23.52 55.35 17.88
N PHE A 322 22.20 55.55 17.78
CA PHE A 322 21.52 56.68 18.39
C PHE A 322 21.70 56.70 19.91
N VAL A 323 21.49 55.57 20.60
CA VAL A 323 21.71 55.48 22.05
C VAL A 323 23.17 55.73 22.42
N LEU A 324 24.11 55.16 21.68
CA LEU A 324 25.54 55.37 21.92
C LEU A 324 25.95 56.83 21.74
N VAL A 325 25.43 57.51 20.71
CA VAL A 325 25.67 58.94 20.49
C VAL A 325 25.10 59.77 21.63
N VAL A 326 23.87 59.49 22.08
CA VAL A 326 23.27 60.19 23.22
C VAL A 326 24.12 60.02 24.49
N LEU A 327 24.54 58.79 24.81
CA LEU A 327 25.40 58.53 25.97
C LEU A 327 26.78 59.20 25.83
N PHE A 328 27.36 59.20 24.63
CA PHE A 328 28.64 59.83 24.35
C PHE A 328 28.59 61.36 24.49
N VAL A 329 27.54 62.00 23.96
CA VAL A 329 27.33 63.45 24.12
C VAL A 329 27.21 63.84 25.59
N LEU A 330 26.45 63.06 26.38
CA LEU A 330 26.34 63.28 27.82
C LEU A 330 27.70 63.14 28.52
N THR A 331 28.50 62.16 28.11
CA THR A 331 29.85 61.94 28.66
C THR A 331 30.79 63.09 28.36
N ILE A 332 30.81 63.58 27.10
CA ILE A 332 31.63 64.75 26.71
C ILE A 332 31.21 65.98 27.52
N ALA A 333 29.93 66.14 27.78
CA ALA A 333 29.39 67.21 28.60
C ALA A 333 29.64 67.02 30.11
N GLY A 334 30.49 66.07 30.51
CA GLY A 334 30.85 65.87 31.92
C GLY A 334 29.79 65.18 32.78
N VAL A 335 28.73 64.62 32.17
CA VAL A 335 27.74 63.81 32.89
C VAL A 335 28.33 62.42 33.13
N PRO A 336 28.38 61.92 34.39
CA PRO A 336 28.90 60.60 34.70
C PRO A 336 28.20 59.50 33.90
N LEU A 337 28.98 58.57 33.36
CA LEU A 337 28.50 57.49 32.49
C LEU A 337 27.86 56.38 33.34
N ALA A 338 26.56 56.52 33.62
CA ALA A 338 25.77 55.52 34.33
C ALA A 338 24.58 55.09 33.45
N PRO A 339 24.80 54.19 32.46
CA PRO A 339 23.75 53.83 31.53
C PRO A 339 22.62 53.12 32.27
N GLY A 340 21.42 53.68 32.17
CA GLY A 340 20.23 53.08 32.75
C GLY A 340 19.82 51.80 32.03
N THR A 341 18.98 50.99 32.68
CA THR A 341 18.49 49.72 32.16
C THR A 341 17.76 49.87 30.81
N GLY A 342 17.11 51.00 30.57
CA GLY A 342 16.45 51.31 29.31
C GLY A 342 17.42 51.47 28.15
N ALA A 343 18.53 52.20 28.35
CA ALA A 343 19.56 52.37 27.32
C ALA A 343 20.20 51.02 26.93
N LEU A 344 20.50 50.17 27.92
CA LEU A 344 21.01 48.82 27.70
C LEU A 344 19.98 47.93 26.97
N THR A 345 18.71 48.01 27.35
CA THR A 345 17.62 47.23 26.73
C THR A 345 17.42 47.62 25.26
N VAL A 346 17.52 48.92 24.93
CA VAL A 346 17.47 49.39 23.54
C VAL A 346 18.67 48.89 22.73
N ILE A 347 19.88 48.91 23.30
CA ILE A 347 21.08 48.39 22.61
C ILE A 347 20.93 46.89 22.31
N VAL A 348 20.55 46.10 23.31
CA VAL A 348 20.34 44.65 23.14
C VAL A 348 19.22 44.38 22.12
N GLY A 349 18.11 45.11 22.21
CA GLY A 349 17.01 45.02 21.25
C GLY A 349 17.43 45.36 19.83
N GLY A 350 18.20 46.42 19.64
CA GLY A 350 18.72 46.85 18.35
C GLY A 350 19.65 45.82 17.71
N ILE A 351 20.59 45.25 18.48
CA ILE A 351 21.46 44.15 18.02
C ILE A 351 20.63 42.93 17.62
N THR A 352 19.66 42.55 18.45
CA THR A 352 18.79 41.38 18.20
C THR A 352 17.97 41.57 16.91
N ALA A 353 17.42 42.77 16.69
CA ALA A 353 16.72 43.12 15.46
C ALA A 353 17.65 43.08 14.24
N THR A 354 18.88 43.59 14.35
CA THR A 354 19.87 43.54 13.26
C THR A 354 20.23 42.10 12.87
N ILE A 355 20.41 41.20 13.85
CA ILE A 355 20.65 39.77 13.58
C ILE A 355 19.44 39.16 12.86
N GLY A 356 18.21 39.46 13.33
CA GLY A 356 16.97 39.05 12.65
C GLY A 356 16.90 39.51 11.19
N GLY A 357 17.34 40.75 10.91
CA GLY A 357 17.39 41.30 9.56
C GLY A 357 18.53 40.75 8.67
N ILE A 358 19.60 40.19 9.24
CA ILE A 358 20.66 39.48 8.48
C ILE A 358 20.15 38.13 7.99
N LEU A 359 19.36 37.42 8.82
CA LEU A 359 18.70 36.16 8.46
C LEU A 359 17.62 36.30 7.38
N ALA A 360 17.28 37.52 6.98
CA ALA A 360 16.39 37.81 5.88
C ALA A 360 17.04 37.71 4.49
N ARG A 361 18.38 37.55 4.42
CA ARG A 361 19.07 37.30 3.16
C ARG A 361 18.78 35.86 2.68
N PRO A 362 18.48 35.66 1.39
CA PRO A 362 18.24 34.34 0.82
C PRO A 362 19.47 33.42 0.99
#